data_AF-A0A521LNG1-F1
#
_entry.id   AF-A0A521LNG1-F1
#
_cell.length_a   1.000
_cell.length_b   1.000
_cell.length_c   1.000
_cell.angle_alpha   90.00
_cell.angle_beta   90.00
_cell.angle_gamma   90.00
#
_symmetry.space_group_name_H-M   'P 1'
#
loop_
_entity.id
_entity.type
_entity.pdbx_description
1 polymer ?
#
loop_
_entity_poly.entity_id
_entity_poly.type
_entity_poly.pdbx_seq_one_letter_code
_entity_poly.pdbx_strand_id
1 'polypeptide(L)'
;ELLDVDFITLAIEANADAPKRVPVRGVYVLAPGAIDAAIGPDKHARLRSDIVGEEAFFGDVARFVKSDVLMRLRVSSGSPDGVMCFGARDGQAFGPEMSTELLFFLAKVLENTTRAWLDLPE
;
A
#
# COMPACT_ATOMS: atom_id res chain seq x y z
N GLU A 1 -19.56 -5.51 4.31
CA GLU A 1 -18.62 -4.56 3.67
C GLU A 1 -18.14 -5.18 2.36
N LEU A 2 -17.62 -4.40 1.40
CA LEU A 2 -17.35 -4.88 0.04
C LEU A 2 -16.03 -5.67 -0.09
N LEU A 3 -15.09 -5.52 0.86
CA LEU A 3 -13.69 -5.96 0.71
C LEU A 3 -13.12 -6.76 1.90
N ASP A 4 -13.88 -7.00 2.97
CA ASP A 4 -13.40 -7.69 4.18
C ASP A 4 -12.07 -7.13 4.74
N VAL A 5 -11.91 -5.79 4.71
CA VAL A 5 -10.72 -5.08 5.16
C VAL A 5 -10.96 -4.47 6.53
N ASP A 6 -10.08 -4.77 7.50
CA ASP A 6 -10.09 -4.14 8.83
C ASP A 6 -9.22 -2.88 8.89
N PHE A 7 -8.16 -2.82 8.08
CA PHE A 7 -7.15 -1.77 8.12
C PHE A 7 -6.77 -1.31 6.71
N ILE A 8 -6.78 0.00 6.49
CA ILE A 8 -6.28 0.63 5.26
C ILE A 8 -5.25 1.68 5.63
N THR A 9 -4.09 1.61 4.98
CA THR A 9 -3.03 2.61 5.12
C THR A 9 -2.46 2.97 3.76
N LEU A 10 -1.82 4.13 3.68
CA LEU A 10 -1.06 4.59 2.53
C LEU A 10 0.38 4.75 2.97
N ALA A 11 1.32 4.24 2.18
CA ALA A 11 2.73 4.51 2.41
C ALA A 11 3.38 5.02 1.12
N ILE A 12 4.29 5.97 1.24
CA ILE A 12 4.95 6.64 0.11
C ILE A 12 6.45 6.61 0.37
N GLU A 13 7.26 6.32 -0.64
CA GLU A 13 8.71 6.40 -0.50
C GLU A 13 9.18 7.85 -0.33
N ALA A 14 10.15 8.03 0.55
CA ALA A 14 10.84 9.30 0.72
C ALA A 14 11.65 9.65 -0.53
N ASN A 15 11.59 10.91 -0.96
CA ASN A 15 12.72 11.52 -1.67
C ASN A 15 13.84 11.84 -0.66
N ALA A 16 15.06 12.07 -1.14
CA ALA A 16 16.27 12.22 -0.31
C ALA A 16 16.13 13.18 0.90
N ASP A 17 15.25 14.19 0.81
CA ASP A 17 15.01 15.20 1.86
C ASP A 17 13.62 15.09 2.54
N ALA A 18 12.89 13.99 2.37
CA ALA A 18 11.54 13.87 2.91
C ALA A 18 11.53 13.64 4.45
N PRO A 19 10.54 14.20 5.17
CA PRO A 19 10.38 13.97 6.60
C PRO A 19 10.07 12.50 6.88
N LYS A 20 10.69 11.94 7.93
CA LYS A 20 10.52 10.51 8.32
C LYS A 20 9.10 10.15 8.77
N ARG A 21 8.24 11.14 9.04
CA ARG A 21 6.83 10.95 9.41
C ARG A 21 6.00 12.10 8.86
N VAL A 22 4.83 11.77 8.33
CA VAL A 22 3.78 12.72 7.98
C VAL A 22 2.83 12.82 9.17
N PRO A 23 2.35 14.00 9.58
CA PRO A 23 1.43 14.16 10.72
C PRO A 23 -0.01 13.69 10.40
N VAL A 24 -0.18 12.79 9.43
CA VAL A 24 -1.46 12.27 8.97
C VAL A 24 -1.56 10.81 9.38
N ARG A 25 -2.55 10.48 10.20
CA ARG A 25 -2.80 9.10 10.66
C ARG A 25 -3.09 8.19 9.45
N GLY A 26 -2.42 7.05 9.40
CA GLY A 26 -2.58 6.07 8.32
C GLY A 26 -1.78 6.39 7.06
N VAL A 27 -0.98 7.47 7.06
CA VAL A 27 -0.01 7.78 6.00
C VAL A 27 1.41 7.61 6.55
N TYR A 28 2.19 6.77 5.90
CA TYR A 28 3.56 6.43 6.31
C TYR A 28 4.58 6.84 5.24
N VAL A 29 5.80 7.12 5.69
CA VAL A 29 6.94 7.41 4.81
C VAL A 29 7.91 6.25 4.90
N LEU A 30 8.23 5.68 3.75
CA LEU A 30 9.15 4.56 3.64
C LEU A 30 10.54 5.03 3.22
N ALA A 31 11.55 4.21 3.51
CA ALA A 31 12.87 4.41 2.92
C ALA A 31 12.78 4.20 1.39
N PRO A 32 13.64 4.88 0.59
CA PRO A 32 13.71 4.63 -0.85
C PRO A 32 13.95 3.14 -1.15
N GLY A 33 13.21 2.59 -2.12
CA GLY A 33 13.28 1.18 -2.54
C GLY A 33 12.62 0.17 -1.59
N ALA A 34 11.98 0.61 -0.52
CA ALA A 34 11.27 -0.28 0.42
C ALA A 34 10.07 -0.99 -0.24
N ILE A 35 9.38 -0.33 -1.18
CA ILE A 35 8.26 -0.92 -1.91
C ILE A 35 8.77 -2.02 -2.84
N ASP A 36 9.89 -1.79 -3.54
CA ASP A 36 10.54 -2.80 -4.37
C ASP A 36 11.03 -3.99 -3.54
N ALA A 37 11.60 -3.74 -2.37
CA ALA A 37 12.02 -4.80 -1.45
C ALA A 37 10.84 -5.62 -0.93
N ALA A 38 9.70 -4.97 -0.65
CA ALA A 38 8.52 -5.64 -0.11
C ALA A 38 7.71 -6.38 -1.19
N ILE A 39 7.50 -5.78 -2.36
CA ILE A 39 6.61 -6.30 -3.41
C ILE A 39 7.38 -7.03 -4.51
N GLY A 40 8.60 -6.59 -4.82
CA GLY A 40 9.35 -6.94 -6.01
C GLY A 40 9.23 -5.85 -7.09
N PRO A 41 10.32 -5.53 -7.81
CA PRO A 41 10.40 -4.35 -8.69
C PRO A 41 9.39 -4.34 -9.84
N ASP A 42 9.09 -5.52 -10.39
CA ASP A 42 8.18 -5.68 -11.54
C ASP A 42 6.78 -6.17 -11.14
N LYS A 43 6.48 -6.21 -9.84
CA LYS A 43 5.20 -6.68 -9.32
C LYS A 43 4.31 -5.51 -8.91
N HIS A 44 3.03 -5.63 -9.24
CA HIS A 44 2.00 -4.65 -8.87
C HIS A 44 1.48 -4.84 -7.46
N ALA A 45 1.53 -6.06 -6.94
CA ALA A 45 1.03 -6.36 -5.62
C ALA A 45 1.78 -7.53 -4.95
N ARG A 46 1.68 -7.57 -3.63
CA ARG A 46 2.04 -8.73 -2.80
C ARG A 46 0.85 -9.08 -1.92
N LEU A 47 0.53 -10.37 -1.87
CA LEU A 47 -0.54 -10.92 -1.06
C LEU A 47 0.05 -11.92 -0.07
N ARG A 48 -0.41 -11.86 1.17
CA ARG A 48 0.08 -12.74 2.25
C ARG A 48 -1.06 -13.18 3.16
N SER A 49 -1.05 -14.47 3.48
CA SER A 49 -1.90 -15.09 4.49
C SER A 49 -1.07 -15.52 5.71
N ASP A 50 -1.71 -15.65 6.86
CA ASP A 50 -1.11 -16.14 8.11
C ASP A 50 0.19 -15.44 8.55
N ILE A 51 0.19 -14.11 8.46
CA ILE A 51 1.35 -13.27 8.78
C ILE A 51 1.18 -12.49 10.09
N VAL A 52 2.24 -11.79 10.47
CA VAL A 52 2.16 -10.60 11.32
C VAL A 52 2.43 -9.40 10.42
N GLY A 53 1.57 -8.40 10.48
CA GLY A 53 1.74 -7.18 9.69
C GLY A 53 3.08 -6.51 9.96
N GLU A 54 3.57 -5.79 8.96
CA GLU A 54 4.82 -5.05 9.04
C GLU A 54 4.57 -3.61 9.52
N GLU A 55 5.30 -3.18 10.56
CA GLU A 55 5.14 -1.83 11.14
C GLU A 55 5.40 -0.71 10.14
N ALA A 56 6.26 -0.93 9.14
CA ALA A 56 6.54 0.05 8.09
C ALA A 56 5.29 0.42 7.28
N PHE A 57 4.36 -0.52 7.11
CA PHE A 57 3.14 -0.32 6.31
C PHE A 57 1.91 -0.06 7.18
N PHE A 58 1.82 -0.68 8.36
CA PHE A 58 0.62 -0.64 9.20
C PHE A 58 0.81 0.12 10.52
N GLY A 59 2.03 0.51 10.89
CA GLY A 59 2.33 1.19 12.15
C GLY A 59 1.81 0.43 13.37
N ASP A 60 1.18 1.14 14.31
CA ASP A 60 0.77 0.59 15.61
C ASP A 60 -0.26 -0.56 15.52
N VAL A 61 -0.96 -0.69 14.39
CA VAL A 61 -1.96 -1.75 14.17
C VAL A 61 -1.37 -3.00 13.52
N ALA A 62 -0.09 -3.00 13.13
CA ALA A 62 0.58 -4.11 12.43
C ALA A 62 0.39 -5.47 13.14
N ARG A 63 0.43 -5.49 14.48
CA ARG A 63 0.21 -6.71 15.28
C ARG A 63 -1.17 -7.36 15.11
N PHE A 64 -2.17 -6.59 14.68
CA PHE A 64 -3.54 -7.06 14.45
C PHE A 64 -3.77 -7.52 13.01
N VAL A 65 -2.84 -7.23 12.10
CA VAL A 65 -2.91 -7.67 10.70
C VAL A 65 -2.40 -9.10 10.62
N LYS A 66 -3.25 -10.00 10.13
CA LYS A 66 -3.01 -11.44 9.96
C LYS A 66 -2.98 -11.89 8.51
N SER A 67 -3.55 -11.10 7.62
CA SER A 67 -3.35 -11.21 6.18
C SER A 67 -3.30 -9.81 5.58
N ASP A 68 -2.57 -9.64 4.49
CA ASP A 68 -2.49 -8.34 3.81
C ASP A 68 -2.34 -8.41 2.29
N VAL A 69 -2.69 -7.28 1.67
CA VAL A 69 -2.37 -6.95 0.29
C VAL A 69 -1.64 -5.61 0.28
N LEU A 70 -0.42 -5.62 -0.25
CA LEU A 70 0.29 -4.40 -0.63
C LEU A 70 0.09 -4.17 -2.12
N MET A 71 -0.51 -3.04 -2.47
CA MET A 71 -0.84 -2.64 -3.83
C MET A 71 -0.02 -1.42 -4.23
N ARG A 72 0.93 -1.60 -5.15
CA ARG A 72 1.77 -0.50 -5.64
C ARG A 72 0.90 0.55 -6.33
N LEU A 73 1.16 1.82 -6.03
CA LEU A 73 0.59 2.99 -6.66
C LEU A 73 1.69 3.71 -7.45
N ARG A 74 1.50 3.84 -8.76
CA ARG A 74 2.31 4.68 -9.64
C ARG A 74 1.47 5.87 -10.11
N VAL A 75 1.53 6.96 -9.35
CA VAL A 75 0.73 8.15 -9.62
C VAL A 75 1.25 8.88 -10.86
N SER A 76 2.55 9.14 -10.95
CA SER A 76 3.22 9.63 -12.16
C SER A 76 4.69 9.25 -12.20
N SER A 77 5.28 9.37 -13.38
CA SER A 77 6.74 9.26 -13.60
C SER A 77 7.58 10.27 -12.79
N GLY A 78 6.98 11.37 -12.33
CA GLY A 78 7.64 12.43 -11.55
C GLY A 78 7.37 12.37 -10.04
N SER A 79 6.61 11.39 -9.57
CA SER A 79 6.25 11.23 -8.15
C SER A 79 6.96 10.02 -7.52
N PRO A 80 7.23 10.02 -6.21
CA PRO A 80 7.71 8.82 -5.52
C PRO A 80 6.71 7.68 -5.64
N ASP A 81 7.21 6.43 -5.65
CA ASP A 81 6.35 5.25 -5.60
C ASP A 81 5.54 5.24 -4.30
N GLY A 82 4.26 4.90 -4.44
CA GLY A 82 3.34 4.72 -3.33
C GLY A 82 2.89 3.28 -3.20
N VAL A 83 2.28 2.95 -2.07
CA VAL A 83 1.62 1.66 -1.84
C VAL A 83 0.38 1.87 -1.00
N MET A 84 -0.74 1.32 -1.47
CA MET A 84 -1.95 1.16 -0.68
C MET A 84 -1.89 -0.20 0.02
N CYS A 85 -2.08 -0.21 1.34
CA CYS A 85 -1.97 -1.43 2.15
C CYS A 85 -3.35 -1.78 2.70
N PHE A 86 -3.79 -3.00 2.45
CA PHE A 86 -5.02 -3.58 2.98
C PHE A 86 -4.63 -4.66 3.98
N GLY A 87 -5.18 -4.60 5.20
CA GLY A 87 -4.93 -5.58 6.24
C GLY A 87 -6.22 -6.10 6.84
N ALA A 88 -6.25 -7.38 7.18
CA ALA A 88 -7.37 -8.03 7.86
C ALA A 88 -6.89 -8.78 9.11
N ARG A 89 -7.79 -8.94 10.07
CA ARG A 89 -7.60 -9.74 11.29
C ARG A 89 -7.76 -11.23 11.04
N ASP A 90 -8.50 -11.60 10.01
CA ASP A 90 -8.57 -12.96 9.51
C ASP A 90 -7.29 -13.29 8.72
N GLY A 91 -6.61 -14.38 9.09
CA GLY A 91 -5.40 -14.84 8.42
C GLY A 91 -5.63 -15.36 7.00
N GLN A 92 -6.88 -15.62 6.63
CA GLN A 92 -7.29 -16.16 5.33
C GLN A 92 -8.07 -15.17 4.47
N ALA A 93 -8.32 -13.95 4.97
CA ALA A 93 -9.02 -12.91 4.21
C ALA A 93 -8.22 -12.41 2.99
N PHE A 94 -6.90 -12.57 2.99
CA PHE A 94 -6.05 -12.36 1.81
C PHE A 94 -5.06 -13.51 1.68
N GLY A 95 -4.72 -13.87 0.43
CA GLY A 95 -3.74 -14.91 0.15
C GLY A 95 -3.38 -14.99 -1.34
N PRO A 96 -2.32 -15.72 -1.72
CA PRO A 96 -1.82 -15.77 -3.09
C PRO A 96 -2.85 -16.23 -4.14
N GLU A 97 -3.85 -17.02 -3.74
CA GLU A 97 -4.89 -17.58 -4.61
C GLU A 97 -6.12 -16.66 -4.78
N MET A 98 -6.15 -15.51 -4.10
CA MET A 98 -7.30 -14.61 -4.13
C MET A 98 -7.31 -13.72 -5.39
N SER A 99 -8.50 -13.48 -5.94
CA SER A 99 -8.67 -12.48 -7.01
C SER A 99 -8.46 -11.07 -6.47
N THR A 100 -7.59 -10.31 -7.13
CA THR A 100 -7.27 -8.93 -6.76
C THR A 100 -7.89 -7.90 -7.69
N GLU A 101 -8.82 -8.28 -8.58
CA GLU A 101 -9.36 -7.38 -9.60
C GLU A 101 -9.97 -6.11 -9.01
N LEU A 102 -10.76 -6.24 -7.93
CA LEU A 102 -11.41 -5.10 -7.29
C LEU A 102 -10.39 -4.18 -6.59
N LEU A 103 -9.39 -4.76 -5.93
CA LEU A 103 -8.30 -4.00 -5.30
C LEU A 103 -7.44 -3.27 -6.35
N PHE A 104 -7.18 -3.93 -7.48
CA PHE A 104 -6.45 -3.33 -8.60
C PHE A 104 -7.25 -2.19 -9.25
N PHE A 105 -8.54 -2.39 -9.46
CA PHE A 105 -9.44 -1.34 -9.94
C PHE A 105 -9.41 -0.13 -9.00
N LEU A 106 -9.53 -0.36 -7.68
CA LEU A 106 -9.46 0.69 -6.68
C LEU A 106 -8.11 1.43 -6.71
N ALA A 107 -7.00 0.70 -6.80
CA ALA A 107 -5.67 1.29 -6.91
C ALA A 107 -5.55 2.18 -8.17
N LYS A 108 -6.08 1.73 -9.31
CA LYS A 108 -6.07 2.51 -10.56
C LYS A 108 -6.95 3.76 -10.49
N VAL A 109 -8.12 3.66 -9.88
CA VAL A 109 -8.98 4.83 -9.62
C VAL A 109 -8.23 5.83 -8.74
N LEU A 110 -7.54 5.37 -7.70
CA LEU A 110 -6.79 6.23 -6.79
C LEU A 110 -5.59 6.90 -7.48
N GLU A 111 -4.81 6.16 -8.28
CA GLU A 111 -3.71 6.70 -9.08
C GLU A 111 -4.20 7.84 -9.99
N ASN A 112 -5.25 7.57 -10.79
CA ASN A 112 -5.79 8.55 -11.74
C ASN A 112 -6.40 9.76 -11.03
N THR A 113 -7.10 9.54 -9.92
CA THR A 113 -7.70 10.61 -9.13
C THR A 113 -6.63 11.50 -8.50
N THR A 114 -5.58 10.90 -7.93
CA THR A 114 -4.45 11.64 -7.33
C THR A 114 -3.68 12.42 -8.40
N ARG A 115 -3.44 11.82 -9.57
CA ARG A 115 -2.79 12.49 -10.71
C ARG A 115 -3.58 13.72 -11.15
N ALA A 116 -4.90 13.59 -11.28
CA ALA A 116 -5.78 14.69 -11.68
C ALA A 116 -5.82 15.81 -10.62
N TRP A 117 -5.85 15.48 -9.33
CA TRP A 117 -5.86 16.48 -8.26
C TRP A 117 -4.57 17.29 -8.16
N LEU A 118 -3.44 16.64 -8.44
CA LEU A 118 -2.11 17.23 -8.30
C LEU A 118 -1.54 17.79 -9.60
N ASP A 119 -2.30 17.72 -10.71
CA ASP A 119 -1.90 18.15 -12.05
C ASP A 119 -0.54 17.55 -12.48
N LEU A 120 -0.39 16.25 -12.25
CA LEU A 120 0.84 15.52 -12.55
C LEU A 120 0.81 14.95 -13.99
N PRO A 121 1.98 14.86 -14.66
CA PRO A 121 2.08 14.18 -15.94
C PRO A 121 1.78 12.68 -15.81
N GLU A 122 1.64 12.00 -16.95
CA GLU A 122 1.54 10.54 -16.98
C GLU A 122 2.85 9.86 -16.53
#